data_AF-A0A6L4ZH93-F1
#
_entry.id   AF-A0A6L4ZH93-F1
#
_cell.length_a   1.000
_cell.length_b   1.000
_cell.length_c   1.000
_cell.angle_alpha   90.00
_cell.angle_beta   90.00
_cell.angle_gamma   90.00
#
_symmetry.space_group_name_H-M   'P 1'
#
loop_
_entity.id
_entity.type
_entity.pdbx_description
1 polymer ?
#
loop_
_entity_poly.entity_id
_entity_poly.type
_entity_poly.pdbx_seq_one_letter_code
_entity_poly.pdbx_strand_id
1 'polypeptide(L)' 'MLAELEIGLTEFHEVANIFPLMQGEEYKQIVEDIKINGLREPIWLHDNKIIDGRNRYLACIDAGVAP' A
#
# COMPACT_ATOMS: atom_id res chain seq x y z
N MET A 1 -10.50 18.28 -1.19
CA MET A 1 -9.37 18.48 -2.11
C MET A 1 -8.49 17.24 -1.99
N LEU A 2 -8.85 16.17 -2.70
CA LEU A 2 -8.20 14.85 -2.64
C LEU A 2 -7.76 14.42 -4.05
N ALA A 3 -7.24 15.35 -4.84
CA ALA A 3 -7.04 15.18 -6.29
C ALA A 3 -5.61 15.50 -6.75
N GLU A 4 -4.59 15.14 -5.96
CA GLU A 4 -3.19 15.30 -6.36
C GLU A 4 -2.32 14.03 -6.19
N LEU A 5 -2.91 12.88 -5.83
CA LEU A 5 -2.18 11.60 -5.73
C LEU A 5 -2.20 10.77 -7.04
N GLU A 6 -2.52 11.39 -8.18
CA GLU A 6 -3.23 10.65 -9.24
C GLU A 6 -2.40 9.98 -10.35
N ILE A 7 -1.05 10.09 -10.42
CA ILE A 7 -0.33 9.51 -11.60
C ILE A 7 0.93 8.69 -11.25
N GLY A 8 1.36 8.61 -9.99
CA GLY A 8 2.64 7.95 -9.63
C GLY A 8 2.60 6.86 -8.55
N LEU A 9 1.43 6.52 -8.00
CA LEU A 9 1.33 5.54 -6.89
C LEU A 9 0.73 4.20 -7.30
N THR A 10 0.20 4.08 -8.51
CA THR A 10 -0.59 2.90 -8.92
C THR A 10 0.26 1.79 -9.51
N GLU A 11 1.51 2.05 -9.91
CA GLU A 11 2.37 1.03 -10.51
C GLU A 11 3.27 0.35 -9.48
N PHE A 12 3.29 -0.98 -9.51
CA PHE A 12 4.22 -1.79 -8.75
C PHE A 12 5.48 -2.03 -9.58
N HIS A 13 6.64 -1.73 -9.02
CA HIS A 13 7.90 -2.10 -9.62
C HIS A 13 8.07 -3.62 -9.59
N GLU A 14 8.72 -4.19 -10.61
CA GLU A 14 8.90 -5.66 -10.72
C GLU A 14 9.60 -6.27 -9.51
N VAL A 15 10.58 -5.55 -8.94
CA VAL A 15 11.27 -5.94 -7.69
C VAL A 15 10.31 -6.19 -6.53
N ALA A 16 9.19 -5.46 -6.47
CA ALA A 16 8.23 -5.65 -5.40
C ALA A 16 7.55 -7.03 -5.53
N ASN A 17 7.48 -7.60 -6.74
CA ASN A 17 6.86 -8.90 -7.02
C ASN A 17 7.70 -10.12 -6.59
N ILE A 18 8.90 -9.93 -6.03
CA ILE A 18 9.73 -11.02 -5.50
C ILE A 18 8.96 -11.87 -4.47
N PHE A 19 8.08 -11.24 -3.69
CA PHE A 19 7.17 -11.92 -2.78
C PHE A 19 5.73 -11.84 -3.31
N PRO A 20 4.87 -12.86 -3.10
CA PRO A 20 3.46 -12.78 -3.44
C PRO A 20 2.73 -11.73 -2.57
N LEU A 21 1.59 -11.24 -3.05
CA LEU A 21 0.69 -10.43 -2.22
C LEU A 21 0.08 -11.29 -1.10
N MET A 22 -0.15 -10.67 0.05
CA MET A 22 -0.87 -11.32 1.15
C MET A 22 -2.34 -11.50 0.79
N GLN A 23 -2.96 -12.55 1.31
CA GLN A 23 -4.37 -12.87 1.05
C GLN A 23 -5.04 -13.39 2.32
N GLY A 24 -6.37 -13.46 2.31
CA GLY A 24 -7.15 -14.07 3.38
C GLY A 24 -7.05 -13.30 4.69
N GLU A 25 -6.93 -14.02 5.80
CA GLU A 25 -7.01 -13.45 7.14
C GLU A 25 -5.83 -12.55 7.48
N GLU A 26 -4.60 -12.91 7.06
CA GLU A 26 -3.42 -12.06 7.28
C GLU A 26 -3.57 -10.69 6.62
N TYR A 27 -4.14 -10.64 5.40
CA TYR A 27 -4.41 -9.37 4.73
C TYR A 27 -5.51 -8.56 5.44
N LYS A 28 -6.58 -9.21 5.93
CA LYS A 28 -7.63 -8.51 6.69
C LYS A 28 -7.09 -7.89 7.98
N GLN A 29 -6.16 -8.57 8.64
CA GLN A 29 -5.54 -8.06 9.86
C GLN A 29 -4.73 -6.78 9.60
N ILE A 30 -3.99 -6.69 8.48
CA ILE A 30 -3.27 -5.47 8.14
C ILE A 30 -4.21 -4.31 7.78
N VAL A 31 -5.34 -4.59 7.10
CA VAL A 31 -6.37 -3.58 6.80
C VAL A 31 -6.96 -3.00 8.08
N GLU A 32 -7.39 -3.85 9.01
CA GLU A 32 -7.96 -3.40 10.28
C GLU A 32 -6.93 -2.67 11.15
N ASP A 33 -5.67 -3.12 11.18
CA ASP A 33 -4.61 -2.41 11.88
C ASP A 33 -4.39 -1.00 11.32
N ILE A 34 -4.26 -0.86 9.98
CA ILE A 34 -4.10 0.44 9.31
C ILE A 34 -5.31 1.34 9.55
N LYS A 35 -6.53 0.78 9.56
CA LYS A 35 -7.76 1.54 9.84
C LYS A 35 -7.76 2.15 11.25
N ILE A 36 -7.25 1.42 12.24
CA ILE A 36 -7.20 1.86 13.64
C ILE A 36 -6.00 2.78 13.89
N ASN A 37 -4.84 2.43 13.34
CA ASN A 37 -3.55 2.98 13.72
C ASN A 37 -2.91 3.90 12.67
N GLY A 38 -3.49 3.98 11.47
CA GLY A 38 -2.89 4.62 10.32
C GLY A 38 -1.70 3.85 9.75
N LEU A 39 -1.15 4.33 8.63
CA LEU A 39 0.10 3.83 8.10
C LEU A 39 1.26 4.29 9.00
N ARG A 40 2.05 3.35 9.52
CA ARG A 40 3.24 3.65 10.35
C ARG A 40 4.54 3.51 9.58
N GLU A 41 4.60 2.51 8.71
CA GLU A 41 5.77 2.22 7.88
C GLU A 41 5.53 2.75 6.46
N PRO A 42 6.41 3.63 5.94
CA PRO A 42 6.19 4.26 4.65
C PRO A 42 6.16 3.23 3.49
N ILE A 43 5.56 3.66 2.39
CA ILE A 43 5.62 2.97 1.11
C ILE A 43 6.83 3.52 0.35
N TRP A 44 7.72 2.62 -0.07
CA TRP A 44 8.96 3.01 -0.73
C TRP A 44 8.76 3.06 -2.24
N LEU A 45 9.21 4.16 -2.83
CA LEU A 45 9.11 4.41 -4.25
C LEU A 45 10.49 4.48 -4.91
N HIS A 46 10.55 4.02 -6.16
CA HIS A 46 11.63 4.29 -7.09
C HIS A 46 11.02 4.57 -8.46
N ASP A 47 11.41 5.67 -9.10
CA ASP A 47 10.87 6.11 -10.39
C ASP A 47 9.32 6.12 -10.46
N ASN A 48 8.68 6.64 -9.41
CA ASN A 48 7.21 6.65 -9.26
C ASN A 48 6.57 5.25 -9.33
N LYS A 49 7.28 4.22 -8.87
CA LYS A 49 6.76 2.85 -8.73
C LYS A 49 7.04 2.32 -7.34
N ILE A 50 6.11 1.54 -6.80
CA ILE A 50 6.25 0.93 -5.48
C ILE A 50 7.30 -0.18 -5.55
N ILE A 51 8.39 -0.03 -4.79
CA ILE A 51 9.43 -1.05 -4.62
C ILE A 51 9.28 -1.85 -3.32
N ASP A 52 8.67 -1.27 -2.29
CA ASP A 52 8.25 -1.95 -1.07
C ASP A 52 6.97 -1.33 -0.49
N GLY A 53 6.14 -2.16 0.14
CA GLY A 53 4.90 -1.75 0.78
C GLY A 53 3.63 -2.01 -0.03
N ARG A 54 3.64 -2.86 -1.06
CA ARG A 54 2.44 -3.19 -1.87
C ARG A 54 1.22 -3.56 -1.03
N ASN A 55 1.38 -4.43 -0.03
CA ASN A 55 0.27 -4.81 0.87
C ASN A 55 -0.19 -3.62 1.73
N ARG A 56 0.72 -2.73 2.18
CA ARG A 56 0.38 -1.54 2.97
C ARG A 56 -0.37 -0.52 2.11
N TYR A 57 0.07 -0.30 0.88
CA TYR A 57 -0.64 0.54 -0.10
C TYR A 57 -2.07 0.05 -0.31
N LEU A 58 -2.24 -1.22 -0.70
CA LEU A 58 -3.57 -1.80 -0.92
C LEU A 58 -4.43 -1.73 0.35
N ALA A 59 -3.85 -2.01 1.52
CA ALA A 59 -4.57 -1.96 2.78
C ALA A 59 -4.95 -0.51 3.19
N CYS A 60 -4.16 0.50 2.86
CA CYS A 60 -4.55 1.91 3.02
C CYS A 60 -5.76 2.26 2.16
N ILE A 61 -5.77 1.83 0.89
CA ILE A 61 -6.91 2.03 -0.01
C ILE A 61 -8.17 1.36 0.55
N ASP A 62 -8.08 0.10 0.96
CA ASP A 62 -9.20 -0.65 1.52
C ASP A 62 -9.69 -0.08 2.85
N ALA A 63 -8.77 0.45 3.67
CA ALA A 63 -9.09 1.10 4.95
C ALA A 63 -9.64 2.52 4.79
N GLY A 64 -9.56 3.14 3.60
CA GLY A 64 -9.87 4.55 3.39
C GLY A 64 -8.91 5.51 4.09
N VAL A 65 -7.66 5.08 4.29
CA VAL A 65 -6.58 5.83 4.93
C VAL A 65 -5.60 6.30 3.86
N ALA A 66 -5.01 7.49 4.05
CA ALA A 66 -3.99 7.99 3.13
C ALA A 66 -2.71 7.11 3.20
N PRO A 67 -2.23 6.59 2.06
CA PRO A 67 -0.96 5.87 1.97
C PRO A 67 0.26 6.79 2.05
#